data_AF-A0A897NE39-F1
#
_entry.id   AF-A0A897NE39-F1
#
_cell.length_a   1.000
_cell.length_b   1.000
_cell.length_c   1.000
_cell.angle_alpha   90.00
_cell.angle_beta   90.00
_cell.angle_gamma   90.00
#
_symmetry.space_group_name_H-M   'P 1'
#
loop_
_entity.id
_entity.type
_entity.pdbx_description
1 polymer ?
#
loop_
_entity_poly.entity_id
_entity_poly.type
_entity_poly.pdbx_seq_one_letter_code
_entity_poly.pdbx_strand_id
1 'polypeptide(L)'
;MLSGDARRRLTAATFRPVWIALAVVAVVHVLGVRVPRTIQYAVLLSTVLVLGLPHGALDHLTLPRARGRPVTLRGVAGFSVAYLAVAGVYGLAWLLAPTASFVGFVLLTWFHWGQGDRAHLAVIADASHLEDPLTNRLTLLVRGGLPMVVPLLGFPGAYESVATTVVALFDPAGSAAWLAPVFEPTTRLAVGLGFGSVTLVTLALGYHVADDRRGWRVDAIETALLWTFFLTVPPILAIGIYFVVWHSLRHLARLVAIDDGATTAIDRGETGRLLRRVGRDAFPMTAGALVLFGVIAVAVPNEPGSLASLGGVYLVVLAVLTLPHAGVVTTLDRIQGVR
;
A
#
# COMPACT_ATOMS: atom_id res chain seq x y z
N MET A 1 -17.94 -12.80 -12.91
CA MET A 1 -16.62 -13.07 -13.52
C MET A 1 -16.32 -11.94 -14.50
N LEU A 2 -15.08 -11.46 -14.56
CA LEU A 2 -14.67 -10.44 -15.53
C LEU A 2 -14.80 -10.97 -16.97
N SER A 3 -15.27 -10.13 -17.90
CA SER A 3 -15.16 -10.45 -19.32
C SER A 3 -13.68 -10.59 -19.72
N GLY A 4 -13.41 -11.33 -20.79
CA GLY A 4 -12.05 -11.46 -21.32
C GLY A 4 -11.44 -10.10 -21.67
N ASP A 5 -12.25 -9.17 -22.15
CA ASP A 5 -11.82 -7.84 -22.60
C ASP A 5 -11.51 -6.91 -21.42
N ALA A 6 -12.37 -6.89 -20.39
CA ALA A 6 -12.09 -6.19 -19.15
C ALA A 6 -10.82 -6.71 -18.47
N ARG A 7 -10.64 -8.05 -18.38
CA ARG A 7 -9.42 -8.66 -17.83
C ARG A 7 -8.18 -8.19 -18.60
N ARG A 8 -8.18 -8.28 -19.93
CA ARG A 8 -7.06 -7.84 -20.77
C ARG A 8 -6.71 -6.36 -20.58
N ARG A 9 -7.70 -5.48 -20.50
CA ARG A 9 -7.48 -4.03 -20.31
C ARG A 9 -6.95 -3.71 -18.91
N LEU A 10 -7.46 -4.37 -17.86
CA LEU A 10 -6.92 -4.23 -16.51
C LEU A 10 -5.46 -4.70 -16.43
N THR A 11 -5.16 -5.89 -16.98
CA THR A 11 -3.79 -6.40 -17.08
C THR A 11 -2.88 -5.39 -17.81
N ALA A 12 -3.31 -4.86 -18.95
CA ALA A 12 -2.53 -3.88 -19.70
C ALA A 12 -2.23 -2.61 -18.88
N ALA A 13 -3.17 -2.16 -18.04
CA ALA A 13 -3.02 -0.98 -17.20
C ALA A 13 -2.13 -1.21 -15.96
N THR A 14 -2.17 -2.40 -15.35
CA THR A 14 -1.54 -2.64 -14.02
C THR A 14 -0.16 -3.32 -14.05
N PHE A 15 0.29 -3.82 -15.20
CA PHE A 15 1.59 -4.51 -15.34
C PHE A 15 2.63 -3.66 -16.05
N ARG A 16 2.71 -3.73 -17.39
CA ARG A 16 3.85 -3.16 -18.15
C ARG A 16 4.11 -1.67 -17.88
N PRO A 17 3.10 -0.77 -17.87
CA PRO A 17 3.37 0.65 -17.58
C PRO A 17 3.95 0.85 -16.19
N VAL A 18 3.46 0.09 -15.21
CA VAL A 18 3.91 0.13 -13.82
C VAL A 18 5.36 -0.38 -13.72
N TRP A 19 5.67 -1.50 -14.37
CA TRP A 19 7.03 -2.05 -14.39
C TRP A 19 8.02 -1.09 -15.02
N ILE A 20 7.65 -0.48 -16.15
CA ILE A 20 8.48 0.51 -16.84
C ILE A 20 8.71 1.72 -15.93
N ALA A 21 7.65 2.24 -15.28
CA ALA A 21 7.78 3.38 -14.38
C ALA A 21 8.76 3.10 -13.23
N LEU A 22 8.63 1.96 -12.54
CA LEU A 22 9.55 1.59 -11.46
C LEU A 22 10.98 1.35 -11.98
N ALA A 23 11.12 0.63 -13.10
CA ALA A 23 12.43 0.33 -13.68
C ALA A 23 13.18 1.59 -14.11
N VAL A 24 12.49 2.54 -14.76
CA VAL A 24 13.08 3.83 -15.17
C VAL A 24 13.57 4.59 -13.94
N VAL A 25 12.75 4.70 -12.89
CA VAL A 25 13.14 5.42 -11.66
C VAL A 25 14.32 4.73 -10.97
N ALA A 26 14.33 3.39 -10.91
CA ALA A 26 15.45 2.63 -10.37
C ALA A 26 16.74 2.86 -11.18
N VAL A 27 16.67 2.74 -12.51
CA VAL A 27 17.83 2.97 -13.40
C VAL A 27 18.39 4.37 -13.24
N VAL A 28 17.54 5.40 -13.18
CA VAL A 28 17.96 6.79 -12.96
C VAL A 28 18.79 6.93 -11.67
N HIS A 29 18.37 6.27 -10.58
CA HIS A 29 19.10 6.31 -9.31
C HIS A 29 20.37 5.46 -9.31
N VAL A 30 20.36 4.31 -10.00
CA VAL A 30 21.55 3.47 -10.21
C VAL A 30 22.62 4.24 -11.00
N LEU A 31 22.22 5.06 -11.97
CA LEU A 31 23.11 5.94 -12.73
C LEU A 31 23.61 7.16 -11.93
N GLY A 32 23.30 7.24 -10.63
CA GLY A 32 23.83 8.25 -9.72
C GLY A 32 23.02 9.54 -9.63
N VAL A 33 21.87 9.64 -10.33
CA VAL A 33 20.99 10.80 -10.22
C VAL A 33 20.31 10.78 -8.85
N ARG A 34 20.51 11.85 -8.07
CA ARG A 34 19.90 12.00 -6.73
C ARG A 34 18.78 13.02 -6.78
N VAL A 35 17.60 12.60 -6.34
CA VAL A 35 16.44 13.49 -6.22
C VAL A 35 16.49 14.24 -4.87
N PRO A 36 16.41 15.59 -4.85
CA PRO A 36 16.38 16.37 -3.61
C PRO A 36 15.25 15.95 -2.67
N ARG A 37 15.49 15.94 -1.35
CA ARG A 37 14.49 15.53 -0.34
C ARG A 37 13.16 16.28 -0.46
N THR A 38 13.20 17.57 -0.79
CA THR A 38 12.00 18.39 -1.04
C THR A 38 11.12 17.80 -2.13
N ILE A 39 11.71 17.34 -3.24
CA ILE A 39 10.98 16.69 -4.33
C ILE A 39 10.46 15.33 -3.88
N GLN A 40 11.24 14.57 -3.11
CA GLN A 40 10.77 13.27 -2.59
C GLN A 40 9.52 13.41 -1.73
N TYR A 41 9.51 14.37 -0.78
CA TYR A 41 8.34 14.67 0.03
C TYR A 41 7.20 15.29 -0.78
N ALA A 42 7.49 16.14 -1.78
CA ALA A 42 6.45 16.66 -2.68
C ALA A 42 5.76 15.52 -3.46
N VAL A 43 6.53 14.55 -3.96
CA VAL A 43 5.98 13.34 -4.59
C VAL A 43 5.13 12.57 -3.58
N LEU A 44 5.65 12.28 -2.38
CA LEU A 44 4.91 11.57 -1.33
C LEU A 44 3.59 12.29 -0.97
N LEU A 45 3.63 13.59 -0.73
CA LEU A 45 2.44 14.37 -0.36
C LEU A 45 1.48 14.53 -1.52
N SER A 46 1.95 14.60 -2.76
CA SER A 46 1.06 14.65 -3.94
C SER A 46 0.19 13.40 -4.06
N THR A 47 0.65 12.25 -3.53
CA THR A 47 -0.12 11.00 -3.58
C THR A 47 -1.47 11.11 -2.87
N VAL A 48 -1.59 12.00 -1.87
CA VAL A 48 -2.84 12.37 -1.19
C VAL A 48 -3.94 12.70 -2.20
N LEU A 49 -3.58 13.43 -3.26
CA LEU A 49 -4.54 14.03 -4.21
C LEU A 49 -4.85 13.14 -5.42
N VAL A 50 -3.95 12.23 -5.80
CA VAL A 50 -4.04 11.54 -7.09
C VAL A 50 -4.77 10.18 -6.99
N LEU A 51 -4.10 9.13 -6.52
CA LEU A 51 -4.68 7.79 -6.31
C LEU A 51 -4.48 7.28 -4.87
N GLY A 52 -3.60 7.92 -4.10
CA GLY A 52 -3.20 7.46 -2.77
C GLY A 52 -4.35 7.50 -1.76
N LEU A 53 -5.09 8.59 -1.61
CA LEU A 53 -6.34 8.54 -0.82
C LEU A 53 -7.55 8.01 -1.61
N PRO A 54 -7.72 8.32 -2.91
CA PRO A 54 -8.90 7.88 -3.65
C PRO A 54 -9.14 6.37 -3.72
N HIS A 55 -8.12 5.51 -3.62
CA HIS A 55 -8.34 4.06 -3.64
C HIS A 55 -9.08 3.54 -2.39
N GLY A 56 -8.68 3.97 -1.18
CA GLY A 56 -9.38 3.64 0.07
C GLY A 56 -10.68 4.42 0.26
N ALA A 57 -10.82 5.57 -0.42
CA ALA A 57 -12.03 6.38 -0.38
C ALA A 57 -13.29 5.67 -0.94
N LEU A 58 -13.12 4.55 -1.64
CA LEU A 58 -14.21 3.74 -2.17
C LEU A 58 -14.75 2.69 -1.19
N ASP A 59 -14.17 2.56 0.01
CA ASP A 59 -14.50 1.47 0.94
C ASP A 59 -15.97 1.37 1.34
N HIS A 60 -16.62 2.52 1.49
CA HIS A 60 -18.06 2.62 1.79
C HIS A 60 -18.94 1.96 0.72
N LEU A 61 -18.41 1.73 -0.48
CA LEU A 61 -19.06 1.08 -1.61
C LEU A 61 -18.56 -0.35 -1.85
N THR A 62 -17.35 -0.68 -1.39
CA THR A 62 -16.67 -1.94 -1.65
C THR A 62 -17.49 -3.15 -1.24
N LEU A 63 -17.93 -3.24 0.03
CA LEU A 63 -18.65 -4.42 0.51
C LEU A 63 -20.09 -4.53 -0.03
N PRO A 64 -20.88 -3.44 -0.16
CA PRO A 64 -22.16 -3.51 -0.85
C PRO A 64 -22.03 -4.01 -2.29
N ARG A 65 -21.08 -3.47 -3.06
CA ARG A 65 -20.82 -3.87 -4.45
C ARG A 65 -20.41 -5.32 -4.57
N ALA A 66 -19.44 -5.76 -3.76
CA ALA A 66 -18.99 -7.15 -3.74
C ALA A 66 -20.10 -8.16 -3.39
N ARG A 67 -21.16 -7.71 -2.69
CA ARG A 67 -22.32 -8.53 -2.31
C ARG A 67 -23.53 -8.35 -3.23
N GLY A 68 -23.44 -7.54 -4.28
CA GLY A 68 -24.58 -7.20 -5.13
C GLY A 68 -25.72 -6.49 -4.40
N ARG A 69 -25.42 -5.74 -3.34
CA ARG A 69 -26.42 -5.03 -2.52
C ARG A 69 -26.48 -3.54 -2.87
N PRO A 70 -27.66 -2.90 -2.78
CA PRO A 70 -27.79 -1.48 -3.01
C PRO A 70 -27.03 -0.67 -1.95
N VAL A 71 -26.43 0.43 -2.38
CA VAL A 71 -25.80 1.42 -1.48
C VAL A 71 -26.90 2.35 -0.97
N THR A 72 -27.08 2.42 0.35
CA THR A 72 -28.08 3.27 0.99
C THR A 72 -27.41 4.33 1.86
N LEU A 73 -28.04 5.49 2.02
CA LEU A 73 -27.50 6.57 2.86
C LEU A 73 -27.31 6.12 4.32
N ARG A 74 -28.25 5.35 4.87
CA ARG A 74 -28.14 4.77 6.23
C ARG A 74 -26.94 3.81 6.32
N GLY A 75 -26.72 2.99 5.30
CA GLY A 75 -25.57 2.08 5.24
C GLY A 75 -24.24 2.83 5.18
N VAL A 76 -24.15 3.88 4.35
CA VAL A 76 -22.95 4.72 4.26
C VAL A 76 -22.70 5.47 5.57
N ALA A 77 -23.74 6.00 6.21
CA ALA A 77 -23.61 6.66 7.52
C ALA A 77 -23.11 5.70 8.60
N GLY A 78 -23.73 4.52 8.72
CA GLY A 78 -23.29 3.50 9.67
C GLY A 78 -21.86 3.01 9.41
N PHE A 79 -21.50 2.81 8.14
CA PHE A 79 -20.14 2.49 7.74
C PHE A 79 -19.16 3.58 8.17
N SER A 80 -19.47 4.84 7.87
CA SER A 80 -18.59 5.98 8.17
C SER A 80 -18.37 6.16 9.67
N VAL A 81 -19.41 5.97 10.49
CA VAL A 81 -19.30 6.00 11.96
C VAL A 81 -18.38 4.89 12.46
N ALA A 82 -18.58 3.65 12.01
CA ALA A 82 -17.73 2.52 12.42
C ALA A 82 -16.27 2.71 11.95
N TYR A 83 -16.08 3.20 10.73
CA TYR A 83 -14.77 3.47 10.15
C TYR A 83 -14.02 4.55 10.96
N LEU A 84 -14.67 5.67 11.23
CA LEU A 84 -14.11 6.77 12.01
C LEU A 84 -13.89 6.38 13.48
N ALA A 85 -14.72 5.50 14.05
CA ALA A 85 -14.50 4.98 15.39
C ALA A 85 -13.20 4.17 15.46
N VAL A 86 -12.97 3.25 14.51
CA VAL A 86 -11.73 2.45 14.45
C VAL A 86 -10.51 3.36 14.19
N ALA A 87 -10.63 4.30 13.24
CA ALA A 87 -9.56 5.27 12.97
C ALA A 87 -9.27 6.14 14.22
N GLY A 88 -10.31 6.58 14.92
CA GLY A 88 -10.22 7.38 16.14
C GLY A 88 -9.55 6.63 17.29
N VAL A 89 -9.87 5.35 17.50
CA VAL A 89 -9.18 4.49 18.47
C VAL A 89 -7.69 4.42 18.16
N TYR A 90 -7.31 4.25 16.89
CA TYR A 90 -5.91 4.22 16.53
C TYR A 90 -5.24 5.60 16.70
N GLY A 91 -5.94 6.69 16.37
CA GLY A 91 -5.48 8.05 16.67
C GLY A 91 -5.25 8.31 18.16
N LEU A 92 -6.11 7.80 19.03
CA LEU A 92 -5.91 7.86 20.49
C LEU A 92 -4.68 7.04 20.91
N ALA A 93 -4.45 5.87 20.31
CA ALA A 93 -3.25 5.09 20.59
C ALA A 93 -1.95 5.83 20.21
N TRP A 94 -1.97 6.66 19.15
CA TRP A 94 -0.84 7.54 18.82
C TRP A 94 -0.53 8.56 19.91
N LEU A 95 -1.54 9.08 20.61
CA LEU A 95 -1.36 10.01 21.73
C LEU A 95 -0.83 9.30 23.00
N LEU A 96 -1.25 8.05 23.22
CA LEU A 96 -0.93 7.29 24.44
C LEU A 96 0.38 6.50 24.34
N ALA A 97 0.68 5.97 23.15
CA ALA A 97 1.84 5.13 22.89
C ALA A 97 2.33 5.32 21.43
N PRO A 98 2.99 6.45 21.11
CA PRO A 98 3.38 6.79 19.73
C PRO A 98 4.33 5.77 19.11
N THR A 99 5.31 5.32 19.89
CA THR A 99 6.26 4.27 19.51
C THR A 99 5.57 2.97 19.13
N ALA A 100 4.70 2.45 19.99
CA ALA A 100 3.97 1.21 19.71
C ALA A 100 3.02 1.38 18.52
N SER A 101 2.42 2.57 18.37
CA SER A 101 1.56 2.90 17.24
C SER A 101 2.33 2.95 15.91
N PHE A 102 3.56 3.46 15.90
CA PHE A 102 4.44 3.42 14.73
C PHE A 102 4.83 1.98 14.36
N VAL A 103 5.20 1.12 15.32
CA VAL A 103 5.44 -0.31 15.05
C VAL A 103 4.19 -0.98 14.49
N GLY A 104 3.04 -0.72 15.13
CA GLY A 104 1.74 -1.20 14.67
C GLY A 104 1.45 -0.77 13.23
N PHE A 105 1.82 0.46 12.86
CA PHE A 105 1.64 0.97 11.50
C PHE A 105 2.51 0.23 10.49
N VAL A 106 3.79 -0.02 10.82
CA VAL A 106 4.70 -0.78 9.97
C VAL A 106 4.18 -2.21 9.78
N LEU A 107 3.75 -2.89 10.85
CA LEU A 107 3.23 -4.26 10.79
C LEU A 107 1.91 -4.34 10.02
N LEU A 108 0.99 -3.40 10.26
CA LEU A 108 -0.28 -3.30 9.55
C LEU A 108 -0.06 -3.05 8.05
N THR A 109 0.85 -2.14 7.71
CA THR A 109 1.14 -1.81 6.30
C THR A 109 1.84 -2.95 5.60
N TRP A 110 2.76 -3.65 6.29
CA TRP A 110 3.34 -4.90 5.79
C TRP A 110 2.24 -5.89 5.43
N PHE A 111 1.35 -6.22 6.36
CA PHE A 111 0.25 -7.13 6.10
C PHE A 111 -0.63 -6.65 4.93
N HIS A 112 -1.06 -5.39 4.96
CA HIS A 112 -2.01 -4.84 4.01
C HIS A 112 -1.46 -4.75 2.57
N TRP A 113 -0.19 -4.34 2.40
CA TRP A 113 0.46 -4.33 1.10
C TRP A 113 0.65 -5.75 0.56
N GLY A 114 0.99 -6.70 1.44
CA GLY A 114 1.01 -8.13 1.11
C GLY A 114 -0.35 -8.64 0.62
N GLN A 115 -1.46 -8.25 1.28
CA GLN A 115 -2.81 -8.60 0.84
C GLN A 115 -3.12 -8.07 -0.56
N GLY A 116 -2.82 -6.80 -0.82
CA GLY A 116 -3.10 -6.17 -2.11
C GLY A 116 -2.34 -6.82 -3.26
N ASP A 117 -1.04 -7.06 -3.09
CA ASP A 117 -0.18 -7.65 -4.12
C ASP A 117 -0.55 -9.11 -4.39
N ARG A 118 -0.75 -9.89 -3.34
CA ARG A 118 -1.19 -11.28 -3.45
C ARG A 118 -2.53 -11.40 -4.14
N ALA A 119 -3.50 -10.55 -3.81
CA ALA A 119 -4.80 -10.54 -4.47
C ALA A 119 -4.70 -10.19 -5.97
N HIS A 120 -3.78 -9.29 -6.33
CA HIS A 120 -3.53 -8.97 -7.74
C HIS A 120 -2.93 -10.15 -8.51
N LEU A 121 -1.95 -10.86 -7.92
CA LEU A 121 -1.39 -12.08 -8.50
C LEU A 121 -2.45 -13.17 -8.67
N ALA A 122 -3.28 -13.41 -7.65
CA ALA A 122 -4.32 -14.43 -7.70
C ALA A 122 -5.42 -14.09 -8.73
N VAL A 123 -5.96 -12.86 -8.71
CA VAL A 123 -7.17 -12.51 -9.48
C VAL A 123 -6.84 -12.07 -10.91
N ILE A 124 -5.72 -11.37 -11.11
CA ILE A 124 -5.37 -10.76 -12.40
C ILE A 124 -4.28 -11.55 -13.12
N ALA A 125 -3.22 -11.97 -12.41
CA ALA A 125 -2.13 -12.75 -13.02
C ALA A 125 -2.46 -14.26 -13.16
N ASP A 126 -3.52 -14.73 -12.50
CA ASP A 126 -3.94 -16.14 -12.51
C ASP A 126 -2.85 -17.07 -11.97
N ALA A 127 -2.17 -16.63 -10.90
CA ALA A 127 -1.05 -17.34 -10.32
C ALA A 127 -1.50 -18.61 -9.56
N SER A 128 -1.46 -19.76 -10.24
CA SER A 128 -1.90 -21.06 -9.68
C SER A 128 -1.08 -21.51 -8.47
N HIS A 129 0.18 -21.07 -8.32
CA HIS A 129 0.98 -21.38 -7.14
C HIS A 129 0.41 -20.84 -5.83
N LEU A 130 -0.53 -19.89 -5.89
CA LEU A 130 -1.21 -19.34 -4.73
C LEU A 130 -2.38 -20.20 -4.25
N GLU A 131 -2.70 -21.29 -4.94
CA GLU A 131 -3.65 -22.30 -4.45
C GLU A 131 -3.04 -23.12 -3.29
N ASP A 132 -1.71 -23.26 -3.26
CA ASP A 132 -1.00 -23.86 -2.13
C ASP A 132 -1.01 -22.91 -0.90
N PRO A 133 -1.53 -23.34 0.27
CA PRO A 133 -1.70 -22.46 1.43
C PRO A 133 -0.40 -21.90 2.00
N LEU A 134 0.69 -22.67 1.94
CA LEU A 134 1.98 -22.22 2.47
C LEU A 134 2.57 -21.15 1.56
N THR A 135 2.64 -21.43 0.25
CA THR A 135 3.13 -20.50 -0.77
C THR A 135 2.33 -19.21 -0.78
N ASN A 136 1.00 -19.30 -0.62
CA ASN A 136 0.11 -18.14 -0.51
C ASN A 136 0.46 -17.23 0.67
N ARG A 137 0.62 -17.80 1.88
CA ARG A 137 0.98 -17.05 3.11
C ARG A 137 2.38 -16.46 3.01
N LEU A 138 3.34 -17.22 2.48
CA LEU A 138 4.71 -16.73 2.28
C LEU A 138 4.76 -15.61 1.24
N THR A 139 3.96 -15.70 0.18
CA THR A 139 3.81 -14.62 -0.81
C THR A 139 3.26 -13.35 -0.16
N LEU A 140 2.23 -13.45 0.69
CA LEU A 140 1.74 -12.29 1.46
C LEU A 140 2.88 -11.64 2.25
N LEU A 141 3.63 -12.45 3.00
CA LEU A 141 4.74 -12.00 3.84
C LEU A 141 5.84 -11.32 3.01
N VAL A 142 6.28 -11.94 1.90
CA VAL A 142 7.32 -11.38 1.03
C VAL A 142 6.85 -10.10 0.38
N ARG A 143 5.69 -10.12 -0.27
CA ARG A 143 5.18 -8.97 -1.04
C ARG A 143 4.93 -7.75 -0.15
N GLY A 144 4.41 -7.97 1.05
CA GLY A 144 4.24 -6.93 2.06
C GLY A 144 5.54 -6.45 2.70
N GLY A 145 6.54 -7.33 2.78
CA GLY A 145 7.82 -7.05 3.41
C GLY A 145 8.76 -6.26 2.51
N LEU A 146 8.63 -6.38 1.17
CA LEU A 146 9.52 -5.70 0.22
C LEU A 146 9.61 -4.19 0.48
N PRO A 147 8.50 -3.44 0.63
CA PRO A 147 8.58 -2.00 0.87
C PRO A 147 8.99 -1.60 2.29
N MET A 148 9.05 -2.53 3.23
CA MET A 148 9.32 -2.29 4.65
C MET A 148 10.74 -2.71 5.02
N VAL A 149 11.11 -3.94 4.69
CA VAL A 149 12.41 -4.54 5.03
C VAL A 149 13.51 -4.04 4.09
N VAL A 150 13.25 -3.96 2.79
CA VAL A 150 14.32 -3.66 1.82
C VAL A 150 14.89 -2.25 2.01
N PRO A 151 14.07 -1.20 2.26
CA PRO A 151 14.62 0.12 2.56
C PRO A 151 15.41 0.18 3.88
N LEU A 152 15.10 -0.67 4.87
CA LEU A 152 15.93 -0.80 6.08
C LEU A 152 17.34 -1.28 5.74
N LEU A 153 17.52 -2.10 4.70
CA LEU A 153 18.81 -2.60 4.24
C LEU A 153 19.55 -1.55 3.39
N GLY A 154 18.88 -0.97 2.39
CA GLY A 154 19.49 -0.05 1.43
C GLY A 154 19.67 1.39 1.95
N PHE A 155 18.76 1.85 2.82
CA PHE A 155 18.67 3.25 3.26
C PHE A 155 18.38 3.39 4.77
N PRO A 156 19.18 2.76 5.66
CA PRO A 156 18.89 2.71 7.09
C PRO A 156 18.71 4.09 7.72
N GLY A 157 19.62 5.04 7.44
CA GLY A 157 19.54 6.38 8.03
C GLY A 157 18.34 7.20 7.51
N ALA A 158 17.88 6.96 6.27
CA ALA A 158 16.67 7.61 5.78
C ALA A 158 15.41 7.00 6.42
N TYR A 159 15.39 5.68 6.61
CA TYR A 159 14.32 5.00 7.34
C TYR A 159 14.24 5.49 8.79
N GLU A 160 15.37 5.49 9.50
CA GLU A 160 15.47 5.96 10.88
C GLU A 160 15.03 7.42 11.00
N SER A 161 15.46 8.28 10.07
CA SER A 161 15.05 9.68 10.02
C SER A 161 13.53 9.85 9.86
N VAL A 162 12.87 9.02 9.05
CA VAL A 162 11.40 9.06 8.91
C VAL A 162 10.73 8.55 10.19
N ALA A 163 11.19 7.43 10.75
CA ALA A 163 10.63 6.85 11.96
C ALA A 163 10.70 7.81 13.15
N THR A 164 11.88 8.41 13.37
CA THR A 164 12.11 9.43 14.40
C THR A 164 11.24 10.66 14.18
N THR A 165 11.16 11.18 12.94
CA THR A 165 10.33 12.35 12.61
C THR A 165 8.85 12.10 12.91
N VAL A 166 8.33 10.92 12.57
CA VAL A 166 6.92 10.58 12.81
C VAL A 166 6.61 10.46 14.30
N VAL A 167 7.47 9.77 15.06
CA VAL A 167 7.27 9.58 16.50
C VAL A 167 7.42 10.90 17.26
N ALA A 168 8.38 11.75 16.87
CA ALA A 168 8.63 13.05 17.50
C ALA A 168 7.46 14.04 17.39
N LEU A 169 6.51 13.83 16.47
CA LEU A 169 5.26 14.61 16.42
C LEU A 169 4.45 14.48 17.72
N PHE A 170 4.54 13.33 18.39
CA PHE A 170 3.78 13.02 19.59
C PHE A 170 4.65 12.94 20.85
N ASP A 171 5.91 12.53 20.72
CA ASP A 171 6.84 12.37 21.84
C ASP A 171 8.24 12.89 21.46
N PRO A 172 8.47 14.21 21.58
CA PRO A 172 9.73 14.85 21.18
C PRO A 172 10.85 14.60 22.19
N ALA A 173 10.49 14.32 23.45
CA ALA A 173 11.42 13.97 24.52
C ALA A 173 11.72 12.46 24.58
N GLY A 174 10.85 11.64 23.98
CA GLY A 174 11.02 10.20 23.88
C GLY A 174 12.21 9.82 23.02
N SER A 175 13.13 9.06 23.61
CA SER A 175 14.21 8.49 22.83
C SER A 175 13.66 7.42 21.88
N ALA A 176 13.87 7.58 20.58
CA ALA A 176 13.75 6.49 19.61
C ALA A 176 14.86 5.42 19.78
N ALA A 177 15.59 5.43 20.91
CA ALA A 177 16.68 4.52 21.22
C ALA A 177 16.26 3.05 21.20
N TRP A 178 14.98 2.74 21.44
CA TRP A 178 14.44 1.38 21.32
C TRP A 178 14.48 0.84 19.88
N LEU A 179 14.53 1.70 18.85
CA LEU A 179 14.72 1.31 17.46
C LEU A 179 16.19 1.09 17.10
N ALA A 180 17.13 1.65 17.85
CA ALA A 180 18.56 1.61 17.53
C ALA A 180 19.07 0.17 17.26
N PRO A 181 18.68 -0.87 18.02
CA PRO A 181 19.10 -2.24 17.75
C PRO A 181 18.70 -2.76 16.35
N VAL A 182 17.59 -2.26 15.79
CA VAL A 182 17.10 -2.64 14.44
C VAL A 182 18.01 -2.06 13.35
N PHE A 183 18.65 -0.93 13.61
CA PHE A 183 19.55 -0.24 12.67
C PHE A 183 21.02 -0.67 12.82
N GLU A 184 21.33 -1.55 13.78
CA GLU A 184 22.68 -2.10 13.89
C GLU A 184 23.07 -2.92 12.64
N PRO A 185 24.33 -2.81 12.16
CA PRO A 185 24.76 -3.53 10.96
C PRO A 185 24.55 -5.05 11.02
N THR A 186 24.77 -5.66 12.19
CA THR A 186 24.59 -7.10 12.45
C THR A 186 23.12 -7.50 12.37
N THR A 187 22.23 -6.77 13.04
CA THR A 187 20.78 -6.99 12.98
C THR A 187 20.26 -6.84 11.56
N ARG A 188 20.67 -5.78 10.86
CA ARG A 188 20.30 -5.56 9.46
C ARG A 188 20.78 -6.67 8.54
N LEU A 189 22.01 -7.17 8.72
CA LEU A 189 22.53 -8.28 7.95
C LEU A 189 21.70 -9.55 8.20
N ALA A 190 21.39 -9.86 9.47
CA ALA A 190 20.56 -11.01 9.83
C ALA A 190 19.14 -10.90 9.24
N VAL A 191 18.50 -9.72 9.34
CA VAL A 191 17.19 -9.43 8.75
C VAL A 191 17.25 -9.57 7.23
N GLY A 192 18.29 -9.04 6.58
CA GLY A 192 18.47 -9.13 5.13
C GLY A 192 18.67 -10.56 4.63
N LEU A 193 19.51 -11.34 5.29
CA LEU A 193 19.71 -12.75 4.98
C LEU A 193 18.45 -13.57 5.23
N GLY A 194 17.75 -13.33 6.35
CA GLY A 194 16.50 -14.00 6.67
C GLY A 194 15.40 -13.71 5.65
N PHE A 195 15.13 -12.43 5.37
CA PHE A 195 14.10 -12.02 4.43
C PHE A 195 14.44 -12.40 2.98
N GLY A 196 15.72 -12.31 2.59
CA GLY A 196 16.20 -12.81 1.30
C GLY A 196 16.00 -14.32 1.15
N SER A 197 16.32 -15.09 2.19
CA SER A 197 16.11 -16.54 2.20
C SER A 197 14.62 -16.90 2.10
N VAL A 198 13.75 -16.23 2.88
CA VAL A 198 12.30 -16.41 2.79
C VAL A 198 11.80 -16.07 1.38
N THR A 199 12.29 -14.99 0.77
CA THR A 199 11.94 -14.63 -0.62
C THR A 199 12.31 -15.75 -1.60
N LEU A 200 13.55 -16.25 -1.53
CA LEU A 200 14.02 -17.32 -2.43
C LEU A 200 13.26 -18.62 -2.23
N VAL A 201 13.01 -19.01 -0.97
CA VAL A 201 12.21 -20.21 -0.64
C VAL A 201 10.78 -20.06 -1.15
N THR A 202 10.17 -18.90 -1.00
CA THR A 202 8.80 -18.62 -1.50
C THR A 202 8.73 -18.80 -3.02
N LEU A 203 9.68 -18.24 -3.75
CA LEU A 203 9.75 -18.38 -5.21
C LEU A 203 10.06 -19.82 -5.63
N ALA A 204 10.93 -20.54 -4.90
CA ALA A 204 11.25 -21.93 -5.20
C ALA A 204 10.04 -22.84 -4.98
N LEU A 205 9.36 -22.72 -3.83
CA LEU A 205 8.12 -23.45 -3.55
C LEU A 205 7.07 -23.13 -4.61
N GLY A 206 6.87 -21.84 -4.90
CA GLY A 206 5.95 -21.39 -5.95
C GLY A 206 6.26 -21.99 -7.32
N TYR A 207 7.54 -22.13 -7.69
CA TYR A 207 7.94 -22.77 -8.95
C TYR A 207 7.56 -24.25 -9.00
N HIS A 208 7.67 -24.94 -7.87
CA HIS A 208 7.43 -26.38 -7.77
C HIS A 208 5.94 -26.74 -7.72
N VAL A 209 5.11 -25.90 -7.08
CA VAL A 209 3.67 -26.16 -6.94
C VAL A 209 2.82 -25.52 -8.05
N ALA A 210 3.42 -24.69 -8.90
CA ALA A 210 2.71 -24.08 -10.03
C ALA A 210 2.36 -25.09 -11.12
N ASP A 211 1.08 -25.23 -11.44
CA ASP A 211 0.61 -25.99 -12.61
C ASP A 211 1.11 -25.38 -13.93
N ASP A 212 1.08 -24.05 -14.04
CA ASP A 212 1.69 -23.29 -15.12
C ASP A 212 2.60 -22.19 -14.57
N ARG A 213 3.71 -21.94 -15.27
CA ARG A 213 4.76 -21.03 -14.80
C ARG A 213 4.52 -19.57 -15.19
N ARG A 214 3.39 -19.22 -15.82
CA ARG A 214 3.17 -17.85 -16.30
C ARG A 214 2.94 -16.91 -15.13
N GLY A 215 2.01 -17.25 -14.23
CA GLY A 215 1.75 -16.46 -13.02
C GLY A 215 2.98 -16.40 -12.09
N TRP A 216 3.67 -17.53 -11.94
CA TRP A 216 4.94 -17.58 -11.21
C TRP A 216 6.02 -16.67 -11.80
N ARG A 217 6.20 -16.65 -13.13
CA ARG A 217 7.18 -15.76 -13.79
C ARG A 217 6.87 -14.29 -13.52
N VAL A 218 5.58 -13.93 -13.54
CA VAL A 218 5.14 -12.57 -13.20
C VAL A 218 5.53 -12.24 -11.76
N ASP A 219 5.23 -13.12 -10.80
CA ASP A 219 5.61 -12.93 -9.40
C ASP A 219 7.13 -12.79 -9.21
N ALA A 220 7.92 -13.66 -9.85
CA ALA A 220 9.38 -13.61 -9.78
C ALA A 220 9.96 -12.30 -10.36
N ILE A 221 9.46 -11.86 -11.52
CA ILE A 221 9.88 -10.60 -12.17
C ILE A 221 9.53 -9.41 -11.27
N GLU A 222 8.31 -9.37 -10.74
CA GLU A 222 7.86 -8.29 -9.88
C GLU A 222 8.62 -8.26 -8.55
N THR A 223 8.89 -9.42 -7.97
CA THR A 223 9.67 -9.55 -6.73
C THR A 223 11.10 -9.04 -6.94
N ALA A 224 11.75 -9.42 -8.05
CA ALA A 224 13.09 -8.92 -8.39
C ALA A 224 13.10 -7.41 -8.67
N LEU A 225 12.07 -6.91 -9.38
CA LEU A 225 11.92 -5.48 -9.65
C LEU A 225 11.73 -4.68 -8.36
N LEU A 226 10.89 -5.14 -7.43
CA LEU A 226 10.64 -4.47 -6.17
C LEU A 226 11.86 -4.51 -5.24
N TRP A 227 12.59 -5.64 -5.17
CA TRP A 227 13.88 -5.69 -4.48
C TRP A 227 14.84 -4.64 -5.05
N THR A 228 15.00 -4.60 -6.36
CA THR A 228 15.88 -3.63 -7.04
C THR A 228 15.44 -2.20 -6.76
N PHE A 229 14.13 -1.92 -6.90
CA PHE A 229 13.56 -0.59 -6.70
C PHE A 229 13.80 -0.08 -5.28
N PHE A 230 13.48 -0.87 -4.25
CA PHE A 230 13.64 -0.45 -2.86
C PHE A 230 15.09 -0.46 -2.36
N LEU A 231 16.01 -1.19 -3.01
CA LEU A 231 17.45 -1.10 -2.74
C LEU A 231 18.11 0.13 -3.38
N THR A 232 17.51 0.71 -4.43
CA THR A 232 18.16 1.75 -5.25
C THR A 232 17.50 3.12 -5.12
N VAL A 233 16.22 3.19 -4.79
CA VAL A 233 15.45 4.44 -4.69
C VAL A 233 15.24 4.83 -3.22
N PRO A 234 15.54 6.08 -2.82
CA PRO A 234 15.34 6.54 -1.45
C PRO A 234 13.90 6.33 -0.95
N PRO A 235 13.69 5.90 0.32
CA PRO A 235 12.41 5.39 0.80
C PRO A 235 11.25 6.38 0.66
N ILE A 236 11.45 7.66 0.91
CA ILE A 236 10.39 8.68 0.82
C ILE A 236 9.83 8.74 -0.61
N LEU A 237 10.73 8.78 -1.61
CA LEU A 237 10.36 8.77 -3.02
C LEU A 237 9.81 7.42 -3.44
N ALA A 238 10.47 6.33 -3.04
CA ALA A 238 10.09 4.97 -3.38
C ALA A 238 8.66 4.67 -2.93
N ILE A 239 8.32 5.01 -1.69
CA ILE A 239 6.98 4.82 -1.12
C ILE A 239 5.96 5.71 -1.82
N GLY A 240 6.27 6.99 -2.09
CA GLY A 240 5.36 7.86 -2.84
C GLY A 240 5.00 7.30 -4.22
N ILE A 241 5.99 6.81 -4.96
CA ILE A 241 5.77 6.21 -6.28
C ILE A 241 5.04 4.88 -6.14
N TYR A 242 5.57 3.94 -5.35
CA TYR A 242 5.01 2.61 -5.14
C TYR A 242 3.55 2.69 -4.71
N PHE A 243 3.22 3.57 -3.76
CA PHE A 243 1.86 3.71 -3.27
C PHE A 243 0.89 4.06 -4.40
N VAL A 244 1.21 5.05 -5.25
CA VAL A 244 0.31 5.48 -6.33
C VAL A 244 0.29 4.50 -7.49
N VAL A 245 1.46 4.17 -8.06
CA VAL A 245 1.54 3.47 -9.35
C VAL A 245 1.43 1.96 -9.21
N TRP A 246 1.74 1.42 -8.04
CA TRP A 246 1.68 -0.02 -7.76
C TRP A 246 0.46 -0.37 -6.92
N HIS A 247 0.46 0.05 -5.66
CA HIS A 247 -0.51 -0.41 -4.67
C HIS A 247 -1.93 0.12 -4.98
N SER A 248 -2.10 1.44 -5.03
CA SER A 248 -3.40 2.08 -5.26
C SER A 248 -3.98 1.72 -6.63
N LEU A 249 -3.16 1.69 -7.68
CA LEU A 249 -3.62 1.34 -9.02
C LEU A 249 -4.14 -0.11 -9.10
N ARG A 250 -3.42 -1.07 -8.48
CA ARG A 250 -3.85 -2.48 -8.43
C ARG A 250 -5.09 -2.67 -7.57
N HIS A 251 -5.17 -1.95 -6.45
CA HIS A 251 -6.36 -1.96 -5.62
C HIS A 251 -7.57 -1.41 -6.38
N LEU A 252 -7.43 -0.29 -7.09
CA LEU A 252 -8.48 0.26 -7.93
C LEU A 252 -8.91 -0.70 -9.04
N ALA A 253 -7.96 -1.38 -9.70
CA ALA A 253 -8.30 -2.41 -10.69
C ALA A 253 -9.17 -3.53 -10.10
N ARG A 254 -8.89 -3.93 -8.85
CA ARG A 254 -9.71 -4.89 -8.11
C ARG A 254 -11.09 -4.35 -7.76
N LEU A 255 -11.20 -3.07 -7.37
CA LEU A 255 -12.49 -2.43 -7.09
C LEU A 255 -13.34 -2.23 -8.34
N VAL A 256 -12.71 -1.93 -9.49
CA VAL A 256 -13.39 -1.90 -10.79
C VAL A 256 -14.01 -3.25 -11.12
N ALA A 257 -13.33 -4.34 -10.77
CA ALA A 257 -13.78 -5.70 -11.07
C ALA A 257 -15.02 -6.16 -10.28
N ILE A 258 -15.41 -5.43 -9.23
CA ILE A 258 -16.63 -5.70 -8.44
C ILE A 258 -17.72 -4.64 -8.65
N ASP A 259 -17.51 -3.67 -9.55
CA ASP A 259 -18.48 -2.66 -9.92
C ASP A 259 -18.93 -2.88 -11.37
N ASP A 260 -20.18 -3.31 -11.55
CA ASP A 260 -20.77 -3.59 -12.87
C ASP A 260 -20.69 -2.38 -13.81
N GLY A 261 -20.89 -1.17 -13.29
CA GLY A 261 -20.84 0.05 -14.09
C GLY A 261 -19.42 0.40 -14.52
N ALA A 262 -18.43 0.16 -13.66
CA ALA A 262 -17.03 0.36 -14.00
C ALA A 262 -16.53 -0.74 -14.97
N THR A 263 -16.94 -1.98 -14.74
CA THR A 263 -16.67 -3.13 -15.62
C THR A 263 -17.24 -2.89 -17.02
N THR A 264 -18.47 -2.39 -17.12
CA THR A 264 -19.09 -2.05 -18.43
C THR A 264 -18.31 -0.94 -19.15
N ALA A 265 -17.87 0.09 -18.42
CA ALA A 265 -17.13 1.20 -19.02
C ALA A 265 -15.75 0.75 -19.53
N ILE A 266 -15.02 -0.07 -18.75
CA ILE A 266 -13.71 -0.56 -19.19
C ILE A 266 -13.83 -1.56 -20.35
N ASP A 267 -14.85 -2.43 -20.34
CA ASP A 267 -15.11 -3.38 -21.42
C ASP A 267 -15.30 -2.67 -22.77
N ARG A 268 -16.08 -1.58 -22.77
CA ARG A 268 -16.31 -0.71 -23.94
C ARG A 268 -15.17 0.23 -24.28
N GLY A 269 -14.10 0.27 -23.48
CA GLY A 269 -12.99 1.21 -23.65
C GLY A 269 -13.34 2.67 -23.34
N GLU A 270 -14.41 2.93 -22.58
CA GLU A 270 -14.88 4.27 -22.20
C GLU A 270 -14.07 4.83 -21.00
N THR A 271 -12.75 5.04 -21.16
CA THR A 271 -11.84 5.47 -20.07
C THR A 271 -12.32 6.73 -19.35
N GLY A 272 -12.83 7.73 -20.09
CA GLY A 272 -13.35 8.95 -19.48
C GLY A 272 -14.56 8.73 -18.56
N ARG A 273 -15.44 7.77 -18.92
CA ARG A 273 -16.59 7.41 -18.08
C ARG A 273 -16.14 6.65 -16.84
N LEU A 274 -15.17 5.75 -16.98
CA LEU A 274 -14.56 5.03 -15.86
C LEU A 274 -13.95 6.01 -14.85
N LEU A 275 -13.08 6.91 -15.31
CA LEU A 275 -12.42 7.90 -14.45
C LEU A 275 -13.43 8.83 -13.77
N ARG A 276 -14.44 9.30 -14.49
CA ARG A 276 -15.50 10.14 -13.91
C ARG A 276 -16.29 9.41 -12.82
N ARG A 277 -16.60 8.13 -13.02
CA ARG A 277 -17.31 7.31 -12.04
C ARG A 277 -16.46 7.10 -10.79
N VAL A 278 -15.23 6.62 -10.95
CA VAL A 278 -14.29 6.39 -9.84
C VAL A 278 -14.04 7.68 -9.06
N GLY A 279 -13.78 8.79 -9.78
CA GLY A 279 -13.54 10.10 -9.16
C GLY A 279 -14.75 10.60 -8.37
N ARG A 280 -15.97 10.54 -8.94
CA ARG A 280 -17.19 10.96 -8.25
C ARG A 280 -17.46 10.12 -7.00
N ASP A 281 -17.26 8.82 -7.09
CA ASP A 281 -17.54 7.89 -6.01
C ASP A 281 -16.50 8.00 -4.88
N ALA A 282 -15.23 8.29 -5.21
CA ALA A 282 -14.17 8.50 -4.22
C ALA A 282 -14.21 9.90 -3.57
N PHE A 283 -14.66 10.92 -4.30
CA PHE A 283 -14.55 12.32 -3.89
C PHE A 283 -15.01 12.63 -2.46
N PRO A 284 -16.19 12.18 -1.97
CA PRO A 284 -16.66 12.55 -0.63
C PRO A 284 -15.72 12.09 0.48
N MET A 285 -15.21 10.86 0.38
CA MET A 285 -14.29 10.30 1.38
C MET A 285 -12.87 10.82 1.21
N THR A 286 -12.45 11.15 -0.02
CA THR A 286 -11.18 11.87 -0.24
C THR A 286 -11.22 13.26 0.41
N ALA A 287 -12.31 14.01 0.27
CA ALA A 287 -12.49 15.29 0.96
C ALA A 287 -12.48 15.13 2.49
N GLY A 288 -13.17 14.10 3.01
CA GLY A 288 -13.13 13.76 4.43
C GLY A 288 -11.72 13.43 4.94
N ALA A 289 -10.93 12.69 4.17
CA ALA A 289 -9.55 12.36 4.51
C ALA A 289 -8.62 13.60 4.48
N LEU A 290 -8.87 14.57 3.58
CA LEU A 290 -8.17 15.86 3.59
C LEU A 290 -8.52 16.70 4.83
N VAL A 291 -9.79 16.70 5.24
CA VAL A 291 -10.20 17.35 6.50
C VAL A 291 -9.53 16.67 7.68
N LEU A 292 -9.51 15.32 7.72
CA LEU A 292 -8.81 14.57 8.76
C LEU A 292 -7.31 14.87 8.79
N PHE A 293 -6.67 15.01 7.63
CA PHE A 293 -5.28 15.44 7.53
C PHE A 293 -5.08 16.81 8.19
N GLY A 294 -5.93 17.79 7.88
CA GLY A 294 -5.89 19.10 8.53
C GLY A 294 -6.11 19.03 10.05
N VAL A 295 -7.08 18.22 10.50
CA VAL A 295 -7.35 18.02 11.93
C VAL A 295 -6.14 17.42 12.64
N ILE A 296 -5.54 16.36 12.11
CA ILE A 296 -4.35 15.73 12.71
C ILE A 296 -3.16 16.70 12.68
N ALA A 297 -2.97 17.45 11.59
CA ALA A 297 -1.87 18.43 11.48
C ALA A 297 -1.90 19.49 12.59
N VAL A 298 -3.07 19.84 13.10
CA VAL A 298 -3.25 20.83 14.20
C VAL A 298 -3.36 20.15 15.57
N ALA A 299 -3.80 18.89 15.62
CA ALA A 299 -3.99 18.14 16.86
C ALA A 299 -2.74 17.40 17.36
N VAL A 300 -1.72 17.21 16.51
CA VAL A 300 -0.44 16.64 16.95
C VAL A 300 0.18 17.52 18.06
N PRO A 301 0.75 16.92 19.13
CA PRO A 301 1.33 17.69 20.23
C PRO A 301 2.44 18.66 19.81
N ASN A 302 3.16 18.35 18.74
CA ASN A 302 4.25 19.18 18.23
C ASN A 302 3.93 19.66 16.82
N GLU A 303 3.92 20.98 16.67
CA GLU A 303 3.55 21.62 15.41
C GLU A 303 4.52 21.24 14.28
N PRO A 304 4.01 20.79 13.11
CA PRO A 304 4.86 20.42 11.99
C PRO A 304 5.47 21.67 11.31
N GLY A 305 6.68 22.07 11.72
CA GLY A 305 7.38 23.24 11.17
C GLY A 305 8.18 23.02 9.87
N SER A 306 8.17 21.81 9.30
CA SER A 306 8.93 21.44 8.11
C SER A 306 8.15 20.55 7.14
N LEU A 307 8.62 20.45 5.90
CA LEU A 307 8.04 19.52 4.91
C LEU A 307 8.17 18.05 5.36
N ALA A 308 9.24 17.71 6.09
CA ALA A 308 9.44 16.37 6.62
C ALA A 308 8.42 16.02 7.72
N SER A 309 8.15 16.96 8.63
CA SER A 309 7.12 16.79 9.67
C SER A 309 5.71 16.76 9.08
N LEU A 310 5.43 17.51 8.01
CA LEU A 310 4.18 17.37 7.25
C LEU A 310 4.06 15.99 6.58
N GLY A 311 5.16 15.46 6.04
CA GLY A 311 5.25 14.07 5.61
C GLY A 311 4.96 13.08 6.74
N GLY A 312 5.43 13.38 7.96
CA GLY A 312 5.12 12.60 9.16
C GLY A 312 3.63 12.59 9.50
N VAL A 313 2.99 13.76 9.50
CA VAL A 313 1.52 13.89 9.68
C VAL A 313 0.78 13.08 8.62
N TYR A 314 1.22 13.15 7.36
CA TYR A 314 0.65 12.35 6.29
C TYR A 314 0.74 10.84 6.58
N LEU A 315 1.88 10.35 7.05
CA LEU A 315 2.04 8.94 7.43
C LEU A 315 1.15 8.54 8.61
N VAL A 316 0.91 9.43 9.57
CA VAL A 316 -0.02 9.19 10.68
C VAL A 316 -1.46 9.08 10.16
N VAL A 317 -1.85 9.98 9.25
CA VAL A 317 -3.16 9.93 8.58
C VAL A 317 -3.33 8.63 7.81
N LEU A 318 -2.30 8.21 7.06
CA LEU A 318 -2.29 6.90 6.43
C LEU A 318 -2.45 5.79 7.46
N ALA A 319 -1.71 5.80 8.56
CA ALA A 319 -1.79 4.77 9.59
C ALA A 319 -3.21 4.61 10.14
N VAL A 320 -3.83 5.72 10.59
CA VAL A 320 -5.18 5.68 11.19
C VAL A 320 -6.26 5.26 10.19
N LEU A 321 -6.12 5.63 8.91
CA LEU A 321 -7.06 5.22 7.86
C LEU A 321 -6.78 3.80 7.35
N THR A 322 -5.54 3.31 7.42
CA THR A 322 -5.16 1.98 6.93
C THR A 322 -5.80 0.89 7.79
N LEU A 323 -5.95 1.09 9.11
CA LEU A 323 -6.50 0.07 10.00
C LEU A 323 -7.94 -0.34 9.62
N PRO A 324 -8.91 0.57 9.53
CA PRO A 324 -10.25 0.22 9.05
C PRO A 324 -10.25 -0.23 7.58
N HIS A 325 -9.43 0.38 6.71
CA HIS A 325 -9.31 -0.02 5.30
C HIS A 325 -8.88 -1.48 5.14
N ALA A 326 -7.81 -1.90 5.85
CA ALA A 326 -7.34 -3.28 5.85
C ALA A 326 -8.41 -4.26 6.33
N GLY A 327 -9.28 -3.86 7.26
CA GLY A 327 -10.45 -4.64 7.68
C GLY A 327 -11.48 -4.83 6.56
N VAL A 328 -11.74 -3.77 5.78
CA VAL A 328 -12.61 -3.83 4.58
C VAL A 328 -12.02 -4.77 3.54
N VAL A 329 -10.73 -4.61 3.24
CA VAL A 329 -10.02 -5.46 2.25
C VAL A 329 -9.95 -6.92 2.70
N THR A 330 -9.72 -7.17 3.99
CA THR A 330 -9.76 -8.54 4.54
C THR A 330 -11.14 -9.18 4.38
N THR A 331 -12.21 -8.40 4.53
CA THR A 331 -13.57 -8.88 4.30
C THR A 331 -13.82 -9.13 2.80
N LEU A 332 -13.29 -8.27 1.94
CA LEU A 332 -13.36 -8.44 0.48
C LEU A 332 -12.61 -9.70 0.01
N ASP A 333 -11.41 -9.96 0.54
CA ASP A 333 -10.62 -11.18 0.30
C ASP A 333 -11.48 -12.43 0.59
N ARG A 334 -12.18 -12.45 1.73
CA ARG A 334 -13.08 -13.56 2.09
C ARG A 334 -14.25 -13.73 1.14
N ILE A 335 -14.86 -12.63 0.67
CA ILE A 335 -15.98 -12.67 -0.29
C ILE A 335 -15.50 -13.22 -1.64
N GLN A 336 -14.29 -12.85 -2.07
CA GLN A 336 -13.73 -13.27 -3.35
C GLN A 336 -13.01 -14.64 -3.29
N GLY A 337 -12.93 -15.29 -2.13
CA GLY A 337 -12.25 -16.57 -1.96
C GLY A 337 -10.72 -16.49 -2.02
N VAL A 338 -10.15 -15.28 -1.98
CA VAL A 338 -8.70 -15.05 -1.99
C VAL A 338 -8.18 -15.22 -0.56
N ARG A 339 -8.04 -16.46 -0.10
CA ARG A 339 -7.58 -16.79 1.27
C ARG A 339 -6.09 -17.03 1.35
#